data_AF-A0A804LTE0-F1
#
_entry.id   AF-A0A804LTE0-F1
#
_cell.length_a   1.000
_cell.length_b   1.000
_cell.length_c   1.000
_cell.angle_alpha   90.00
_cell.angle_beta   90.00
_cell.angle_gamma   90.00
#
_symmetry.space_group_name_H-M   'P 1'
#
loop_
_entity.id
_entity.type
_entity.pdbx_description
1 polymer ?
#
loop_
_entity_poly.entity_id
_entity_poly.type
_entity_poly.pdbx_seq_one_letter_code
_entity_poly.pdbx_strand_id
1 'polypeptide(L)'
;MVPTAPPLQAPVSSSPPTPVGPHPRVDGARASLLQVVVTMFNYQQFRHIGAPGWQLGWTWAKKEVIWSMVGAQTTEQGDCSKFKGNTPHCCKKDPTIVDLLPGTPYNMQIANCCKAGVINTFNQDPANVASSFQISFGLAGTTNKTVKVPKNFTLKTPGPGYTCGRAIVGRPTKFLSTDGRRVTQALMTWNVTCTYSQFLAQKTLSCCVSLSSFYNDTIVNCPTCSCGCQNPSGSNCVK
;
A
#
# COMPACT_ATOMS: atom_id res chain seq x y z
N MET A 1 27.96 12.12 -4.63
CA MET A 1 26.64 11.90 -5.26
C MET A 1 25.81 11.05 -4.31
N VAL A 2 24.75 11.57 -3.69
CA VAL A 2 23.77 10.70 -3.02
C VAL A 2 22.94 10.11 -4.15
N PRO A 3 23.00 8.79 -4.43
CA PRO A 3 22.08 8.22 -5.39
C PRO A 3 20.68 8.36 -4.78
N THR A 4 19.85 9.22 -5.34
CA THR A 4 18.42 9.25 -5.07
C THR A 4 17.86 7.89 -5.45
N ALA A 5 17.67 7.02 -4.46
CA ALA A 5 16.95 5.78 -4.65
C ALA A 5 15.56 6.11 -5.24
N PRO A 6 15.11 5.42 -6.30
CA PRO A 6 13.77 5.62 -6.78
C PRO A 6 12.77 5.31 -5.66
N PRO A 7 11.67 6.06 -5.56
CA PRO A 7 10.62 5.80 -4.58
C PRO A 7 10.03 4.39 -4.73
N LEU A 8 9.51 3.80 -3.65
CA LEU A 8 8.86 2.48 -3.71
C LEU A 8 7.84 2.49 -4.84
N GLN A 9 7.90 1.50 -5.71
CA GLN A 9 6.85 1.25 -6.69
C GLN A 9 6.11 0.02 -6.20
N ALA A 10 4.81 0.16 -5.96
CA ALA A 10 3.89 -0.96 -5.95
C ALA A 10 3.38 -1.15 -7.39
N PRO A 11 3.97 -2.03 -8.20
CA PRO A 11 3.34 -2.49 -9.43
C PRO A 11 2.11 -3.32 -9.07
N VAL A 12 0.92 -2.76 -9.31
CA VAL A 12 -0.32 -3.51 -9.16
C VAL A 12 -0.72 -4.03 -10.53
N SER A 13 -0.45 -5.31 -10.76
CA SER A 13 -0.73 -5.99 -12.00
C SER A 13 -2.08 -6.73 -11.92
N SER A 14 -3.10 -6.37 -12.71
CA SER A 14 -4.30 -7.21 -12.75
C SER A 14 -3.98 -8.51 -13.50
N SER A 15 -4.06 -9.69 -12.87
CA SER A 15 -3.96 -10.99 -13.56
C SER A 15 -5.31 -11.39 -14.18
N PRO A 16 -5.34 -12.33 -15.13
CA PRO A 16 -6.40 -13.32 -15.17
C PRO A 16 -5.98 -14.53 -14.32
N PRO A 17 -6.88 -15.09 -13.52
CA PRO A 17 -6.55 -16.08 -12.49
C PRO A 17 -6.86 -17.52 -12.91
N THR A 18 -6.41 -18.48 -12.11
CA THR A 18 -7.00 -19.82 -12.00
C THR A 18 -8.35 -19.76 -11.26
N PRO A 19 -9.28 -20.71 -11.50
CA PRO A 19 -10.58 -20.70 -10.85
C PRO A 19 -10.44 -20.98 -9.35
N VAL A 20 -10.78 -20.00 -8.51
CA VAL A 20 -11.01 -20.23 -7.08
C VAL A 20 -12.50 -20.43 -6.87
N GLY A 21 -12.91 -21.70 -6.71
CA GLY A 21 -14.23 -22.13 -6.21
C GLY A 21 -15.46 -21.65 -6.99
N PRO A 22 -16.66 -22.19 -6.67
CA PRO A 22 -17.90 -21.71 -7.25
C PRO A 22 -18.20 -20.27 -6.83
N HIS A 23 -18.51 -19.41 -7.80
CA HIS A 23 -18.82 -18.00 -7.57
C HIS A 23 -20.20 -17.81 -6.91
N PRO A 24 -20.35 -16.88 -5.94
CA PRO A 24 -21.63 -16.52 -5.36
C PRO A 24 -22.59 -15.91 -6.40
N ARG A 25 -23.90 -16.17 -6.23
CA ARG A 25 -24.96 -15.39 -6.89
C ARG A 25 -25.27 -14.16 -6.04
N VAL A 26 -25.41 -13.00 -6.70
CA VAL A 26 -25.99 -11.80 -6.09
C VAL A 26 -27.25 -11.49 -6.89
N ASP A 27 -28.41 -11.44 -6.23
CA ASP A 27 -29.73 -11.16 -6.82
C ASP A 27 -30.05 -11.96 -8.10
N GLY A 28 -29.76 -13.27 -8.07
CA GLY A 28 -30.08 -14.19 -9.18
C GLY A 28 -29.13 -14.14 -10.38
N ALA A 29 -28.27 -13.14 -10.50
CA ALA A 29 -27.24 -13.06 -11.54
C ALA A 29 -25.88 -13.60 -11.05
N ARG A 30 -25.07 -14.15 -11.97
CA ARG A 30 -23.65 -14.42 -11.69
C ARG A 30 -22.96 -13.09 -11.41
N ALA A 31 -22.51 -12.89 -10.17
CA ALA A 31 -21.67 -11.75 -9.85
C ALA A 31 -20.39 -11.85 -10.70
N SER A 32 -20.19 -10.89 -11.59
CA SER A 32 -18.94 -10.82 -12.35
C SER A 32 -17.83 -10.38 -11.40
N LEU A 33 -16.91 -11.30 -11.13
CA LEU A 33 -15.73 -11.05 -10.31
C LEU A 33 -14.56 -10.70 -11.22
N LEU A 34 -13.83 -9.67 -10.83
CA LEU A 34 -12.52 -9.35 -11.37
C LEU A 34 -11.46 -9.82 -10.40
N GLN A 35 -10.29 -10.11 -10.94
CA GLN A 35 -9.14 -10.47 -10.14
C GLN A 35 -7.96 -9.54 -10.40
N VAL A 36 -7.18 -9.32 -9.35
CA VAL A 36 -6.00 -8.46 -9.39
C VAL A 36 -4.90 -9.05 -8.53
N VAL A 37 -3.66 -8.98 -9.01
CA VAL A 37 -2.45 -9.32 -8.26
C VAL A 37 -1.73 -8.03 -7.91
N VAL A 38 -1.72 -7.70 -6.63
CA VAL A 38 -0.95 -6.58 -6.12
C VAL A 38 0.44 -7.10 -5.78
N THR A 39 1.47 -6.51 -6.36
CA THR A 39 2.85 -6.76 -5.94
C THR A 39 3.47 -5.46 -5.45
N MET A 40 4.07 -5.48 -4.28
CA MET A 40 4.81 -4.37 -3.72
C MET A 40 6.29 -4.67 -3.76
N PHE A 41 7.08 -3.79 -4.38
CA PHE A 41 8.54 -3.90 -4.42
C PHE A 41 9.17 -2.78 -3.58
N ASN A 42 10.16 -3.16 -2.77
CA ASN A 42 10.96 -2.21 -2.01
C ASN A 42 12.25 -1.84 -2.74
N TYR A 43 12.21 -0.71 -3.46
CA TYR A 43 13.36 -0.15 -4.19
C TYR A 43 14.20 0.84 -3.36
N GLN A 44 13.96 0.96 -2.05
CA GLN A 44 14.84 1.74 -1.19
C GLN A 44 16.22 1.08 -1.11
N GLN A 45 17.30 1.85 -0.90
CA GLN A 45 18.65 1.29 -0.86
C GLN A 45 18.96 0.53 0.44
N PHE A 46 18.48 1.04 1.59
CA PHE A 46 18.85 0.49 2.91
C PHE A 46 17.68 0.37 3.89
N ARG A 47 16.50 0.90 3.52
CA ARG A 47 15.31 0.91 4.38
C ARG A 47 14.42 -0.29 4.05
N HIS A 48 14.60 -1.38 4.78
CA HIS A 48 13.66 -2.50 4.75
C HIS A 48 12.38 -2.17 5.54
N ILE A 49 11.30 -2.89 5.25
CA ILE A 49 10.09 -2.89 6.06
C ILE A 49 10.25 -4.00 7.10
N GLY A 50 10.48 -3.63 8.36
CA GLY A 50 10.58 -4.57 9.47
C GLY A 50 9.22 -4.94 10.07
N ALA A 51 9.21 -5.85 11.04
CA ALA A 51 8.02 -6.28 11.78
C ALA A 51 7.36 -5.11 12.55
N PRO A 52 6.02 -5.07 12.70
CA PRO A 52 5.01 -6.04 12.22
C PRO A 52 4.66 -5.99 10.72
N GLY A 53 5.48 -5.34 9.88
CA GLY A 53 5.31 -5.35 8.43
C GLY A 53 4.49 -4.20 7.88
N TRP A 54 4.23 -4.25 6.58
CA TRP A 54 3.44 -3.24 5.89
C TRP A 54 1.93 -3.39 6.15
N GLN A 55 1.22 -2.27 6.11
CA GLN A 55 -0.22 -2.21 5.91
C GLN A 55 -0.51 -1.31 4.70
N LEU A 56 -1.19 -1.86 3.71
CA LEU A 56 -1.51 -1.17 2.46
C LEU A 56 -3.01 -0.89 2.43
N GLY A 57 -3.39 0.37 2.25
CA GLY A 57 -4.77 0.78 2.10
C GLY A 57 -5.01 1.56 0.82
N TRP A 58 -6.26 1.59 0.37
CA TRP A 58 -6.73 2.45 -0.71
C TRP A 58 -8.24 2.66 -0.58
N THR A 59 -8.79 3.56 -1.38
CA THR A 59 -10.24 3.78 -1.50
C THR A 59 -10.73 3.27 -2.85
N TRP A 60 -11.73 2.39 -2.84
CA TRP A 60 -12.45 1.95 -4.01
C TRP A 60 -13.15 3.11 -4.72
N ALA A 61 -13.16 3.08 -6.05
CA ALA A 61 -13.71 4.16 -6.85
C ALA A 61 -15.25 4.17 -6.89
N LYS A 62 -15.87 3.00 -6.69
CA LYS A 62 -17.33 2.81 -6.70
C LYS A 62 -17.77 2.10 -5.42
N LYS A 63 -18.43 0.95 -5.56
CA LYS A 63 -19.03 0.14 -4.49
C LYS A 63 -18.40 -1.25 -4.45
N GLU A 64 -17.15 -1.35 -4.90
CA GLU A 64 -16.40 -2.60 -4.95
C GLU A 64 -16.36 -3.28 -3.59
N VAL A 65 -16.39 -4.60 -3.60
CA VAL A 65 -16.25 -5.45 -2.42
C VAL A 65 -15.27 -6.57 -2.72
N ILE A 66 -14.53 -7.00 -1.72
CA ILE A 66 -13.59 -8.11 -1.82
C ILE A 66 -14.31 -9.39 -1.42
N TRP A 67 -14.32 -10.37 -2.32
CA TRP A 67 -14.93 -11.67 -2.09
C TRP A 67 -13.95 -12.69 -1.52
N SER A 68 -12.70 -12.67 -1.98
CA SER A 68 -11.65 -13.55 -1.48
C SER A 68 -10.27 -12.96 -1.73
N MET A 69 -9.30 -13.40 -0.93
CA MET A 69 -7.90 -13.02 -1.04
C MET A 69 -6.99 -14.23 -0.80
N VAL A 70 -5.81 -14.21 -1.40
CA VAL A 70 -4.69 -15.12 -1.07
C VAL A 70 -3.41 -14.31 -0.97
N GLY A 71 -2.48 -14.74 -0.13
CA GLY A 71 -1.24 -14.03 0.19
C GLY A 71 -1.39 -12.93 1.24
N ALA A 72 -2.56 -12.30 1.33
CA ALA A 72 -2.86 -11.23 2.29
C ALA A 72 -4.31 -11.32 2.78
N GLN A 73 -4.64 -10.54 3.80
CA GLN A 73 -5.99 -10.37 4.32
C GLN A 73 -6.29 -8.91 4.65
N THR A 74 -7.56 -8.54 4.62
CA THR A 74 -8.00 -7.26 5.18
C THR A 74 -8.02 -7.29 6.71
N THR A 75 -7.69 -6.16 7.34
CA THR A 75 -7.73 -6.01 8.81
C THR A 75 -9.15 -5.99 9.36
N GLU A 76 -10.12 -5.54 8.56
CA GLU A 76 -11.52 -5.43 8.93
C GLU A 76 -12.41 -5.90 7.77
N GLN A 77 -13.55 -6.52 8.10
CA GLN A 77 -14.57 -6.89 7.11
C GLN A 77 -15.46 -5.69 6.73
N GLY A 78 -15.86 -4.87 7.71
CA GLY A 78 -16.82 -3.78 7.50
C GLY A 78 -18.27 -4.24 7.40
N ASP A 79 -19.18 -3.31 7.07
CA ASP A 79 -20.61 -3.60 7.00
C ASP A 79 -20.98 -4.30 5.67
N CYS A 80 -21.26 -5.59 5.76
CA CYS A 80 -21.73 -6.42 4.65
C CYS A 80 -23.24 -6.73 4.69
N SER A 81 -24.03 -6.05 5.52
CA SER A 81 -25.45 -6.40 5.81
C SER A 81 -26.37 -6.43 4.58
N LYS A 82 -25.97 -5.76 3.49
CA LYS A 82 -26.66 -5.75 2.19
C LYS A 82 -26.61 -7.09 1.46
N PHE A 83 -25.66 -7.97 1.77
CA PHE A 83 -25.54 -9.28 1.15
C PHE A 83 -26.32 -10.31 1.97
N LYS A 84 -27.36 -10.89 1.38
CA LYS A 84 -28.14 -11.99 1.97
C LYS A 84 -27.61 -13.31 1.41
N GLY A 85 -26.87 -14.08 2.21
CA GLY A 85 -26.24 -15.34 1.79
C GLY A 85 -24.74 -15.31 1.99
N ASN A 86 -23.97 -15.47 0.91
CA ASN A 86 -22.51 -15.44 0.99
C ASN A 86 -22.03 -14.02 1.31
N THR A 87 -21.35 -13.87 2.44
CA THR A 87 -20.77 -12.60 2.87
C THR A 87 -19.41 -12.39 2.21
N PRO A 88 -19.16 -11.24 1.57
CA PRO A 88 -17.82 -10.91 1.07
C PRO A 88 -16.79 -10.87 2.21
N HIS A 89 -15.54 -11.16 1.85
CA HIS A 89 -14.37 -11.02 2.73
C HIS A 89 -14.23 -9.60 3.30
N CYS A 90 -14.48 -8.57 2.49
CA CYS A 90 -14.47 -7.18 2.94
C CYS A 90 -15.44 -6.30 2.12
N CYS A 91 -16.25 -5.50 2.83
CA CYS A 91 -17.21 -4.54 2.28
C CYS A 91 -16.84 -3.08 2.55
N LYS A 92 -15.70 -2.81 3.20
CA LYS A 92 -15.22 -1.44 3.39
C LYS A 92 -14.91 -0.79 2.05
N LYS A 93 -15.27 0.49 1.91
CA LYS A 93 -14.90 1.31 0.76
C LYS A 93 -13.40 1.60 0.74
N ASP A 94 -12.78 1.58 1.91
CA ASP A 94 -11.39 1.89 2.18
C ASP A 94 -10.68 0.73 2.90
N PRO A 95 -10.50 -0.44 2.23
CA PRO A 95 -9.88 -1.59 2.87
C PRO A 95 -8.43 -1.30 3.26
N THR A 96 -8.01 -1.84 4.40
CA THR A 96 -6.60 -1.94 4.81
C THR A 96 -6.19 -3.40 4.79
N ILE A 97 -5.08 -3.68 4.11
CA ILE A 97 -4.58 -5.02 3.80
C ILE A 97 -3.26 -5.22 4.53
N VAL A 98 -3.07 -6.42 5.07
CA VAL A 98 -1.82 -6.90 5.67
C VAL A 98 -1.44 -8.24 5.06
N ASP A 99 -0.14 -8.48 4.94
CA ASP A 99 0.40 -9.76 4.50
C ASP A 99 0.01 -10.89 5.47
N LEU A 100 -0.11 -12.11 4.96
CA LEU A 100 -0.27 -13.28 5.83
C LEU A 100 1.04 -13.63 6.52
N LEU A 101 0.94 -14.38 7.62
CA LEU A 101 2.07 -14.77 8.45
C LEU A 101 2.88 -15.93 7.81
N PRO A 102 4.17 -16.08 8.15
CA PRO A 102 4.93 -17.28 7.83
C PRO A 102 4.22 -18.54 8.32
N GLY A 103 4.29 -19.62 7.54
CA GLY A 103 3.59 -20.88 7.84
C GLY A 103 2.14 -20.94 7.36
N THR A 104 1.64 -19.90 6.67
CA THR A 104 0.33 -19.92 5.99
C THR A 104 0.20 -21.17 5.10
N PRO A 105 -0.90 -21.93 5.14
CA PRO A 105 -1.14 -23.08 4.26
C PRO A 105 -0.96 -22.79 2.76
N TYR A 106 -0.42 -23.76 2.00
CA TYR A 106 -0.06 -23.59 0.58
C TYR A 106 -1.21 -23.09 -0.31
N ASN A 107 -2.45 -23.51 -0.05
CA ASN A 107 -3.63 -23.09 -0.80
C ASN A 107 -4.04 -21.61 -0.58
N MET A 108 -3.42 -20.93 0.38
CA MET A 108 -3.62 -19.51 0.66
C MET A 108 -2.38 -18.67 0.31
N GLN A 109 -1.34 -19.29 -0.25
CA GLN A 109 -0.12 -18.61 -0.64
C GLN A 109 -0.15 -18.16 -2.11
N ILE A 110 0.66 -17.15 -2.41
CA ILE A 110 1.06 -16.75 -3.76
C ILE A 110 2.56 -16.43 -3.74
N ALA A 111 3.20 -16.41 -4.91
CA ALA A 111 4.59 -16.02 -5.04
C ALA A 111 4.89 -14.68 -4.31
N ASN A 112 5.98 -14.67 -3.53
CA ASN A 112 6.47 -13.56 -2.72
C ASN A 112 5.62 -13.18 -1.49
N CYS A 113 4.46 -13.81 -1.22
CA CYS A 113 3.92 -13.82 0.15
C CYS A 113 4.77 -14.79 1.00
N CYS A 114 4.58 -15.07 2.27
CA CYS A 114 3.62 -14.63 3.27
C CYS A 114 4.52 -14.39 4.49
N LYS A 115 5.07 -13.18 4.58
CA LYS A 115 6.26 -12.87 5.39
C LYS A 115 5.93 -11.94 6.55
N ALA A 116 4.67 -11.92 7.00
CA ALA A 116 4.17 -10.94 7.96
C ALA A 116 4.50 -9.50 7.54
N GLY A 117 4.51 -9.24 6.23
CA GLY A 117 4.71 -7.91 5.68
C GLY A 117 6.15 -7.40 5.77
N VAL A 118 7.11 -8.25 6.10
CA VAL A 118 8.53 -7.91 6.06
C VAL A 118 9.02 -7.92 4.61
N ILE A 119 9.65 -6.83 4.18
CA ILE A 119 10.20 -6.69 2.83
C ILE A 119 11.59 -6.07 2.91
N ASN A 120 12.60 -6.83 2.45
CA ASN A 120 13.98 -6.37 2.38
C ASN A 120 14.19 -5.39 1.22
N THR A 121 15.33 -4.71 1.21
CA THR A 121 15.74 -3.90 0.06
C THR A 121 16.50 -4.73 -0.95
N PHE A 122 16.50 -4.28 -2.21
CA PHE A 122 17.25 -4.95 -3.27
C PHE A 122 18.74 -5.12 -2.96
N ASN A 123 19.35 -4.15 -2.26
CA ASN A 123 20.76 -4.22 -1.93
C ASN A 123 21.06 -5.10 -0.71
N GLN A 124 20.08 -5.32 0.18
CA GLN A 124 20.27 -6.16 1.37
C GLN A 124 19.97 -7.63 1.08
N ASP A 125 18.87 -7.90 0.35
CA ASP A 125 18.43 -9.25 0.04
C ASP A 125 17.53 -9.22 -1.22
N PRO A 126 18.11 -9.40 -2.41
CA PRO A 126 17.39 -9.38 -3.69
C PRO A 126 16.23 -10.38 -3.80
N ALA A 127 16.25 -11.48 -3.04
CA ALA A 127 15.22 -12.51 -3.09
C ALA A 127 13.95 -12.12 -2.33
N ASN A 128 14.06 -11.25 -1.31
CA ASN A 128 12.95 -10.87 -0.42
C ASN A 128 12.53 -9.40 -0.56
N VAL A 129 12.70 -8.83 -1.75
CA VAL A 129 12.38 -7.43 -2.08
C VAL A 129 10.91 -7.15 -2.36
N ALA A 130 10.12 -8.22 -2.46
CA ALA A 130 8.73 -8.13 -2.88
C ALA A 130 7.80 -8.85 -1.91
N SER A 131 6.56 -8.37 -1.86
CA SER A 131 5.41 -9.07 -1.30
C SER A 131 4.25 -8.97 -2.29
N SER A 132 3.50 -10.06 -2.45
CA SER A 132 2.34 -10.07 -3.37
C SER A 132 1.13 -10.71 -2.73
N PHE A 133 -0.02 -10.30 -3.22
CA PHE A 133 -1.30 -10.91 -2.88
C PHE A 133 -2.28 -10.77 -4.03
N GLN A 134 -3.28 -11.65 -4.05
CA GLN A 134 -4.33 -11.65 -5.06
C GLN A 134 -5.68 -11.39 -4.43
N ILE A 135 -6.50 -10.61 -5.12
CA ILE A 135 -7.83 -10.20 -4.67
C ILE A 135 -8.83 -10.58 -5.74
N SER A 136 -9.94 -11.21 -5.34
CA SER A 136 -11.15 -11.29 -6.14
C SER A 136 -12.15 -10.26 -5.67
N PHE A 137 -12.57 -9.34 -6.53
CA PHE A 137 -13.48 -8.25 -6.18
C PHE A 137 -14.64 -8.13 -7.17
N GLY A 138 -15.78 -7.66 -6.67
CA GLY A 138 -17.01 -7.44 -7.45
C GLY A 138 -17.41 -5.98 -7.51
N LEU A 139 -18.53 -5.68 -8.18
CA LEU A 139 -19.17 -4.34 -8.23
C LEU A 139 -18.32 -3.19 -8.85
N ALA A 140 -17.27 -3.52 -9.61
CA ALA A 140 -16.37 -2.56 -10.26
C ALA A 140 -16.80 -2.15 -11.68
N GLY A 141 -17.51 -3.04 -12.38
CA GLY A 141 -17.65 -3.05 -13.85
C GLY A 141 -16.89 -4.24 -14.44
N THR A 142 -17.02 -4.48 -15.74
CA THR A 142 -16.44 -5.67 -16.42
C THR A 142 -15.49 -5.32 -17.57
N THR A 143 -15.37 -4.05 -17.93
CA THR A 143 -14.55 -3.57 -19.06
C THR A 143 -13.52 -2.54 -18.60
N ASN A 144 -12.42 -2.38 -19.33
CA ASN A 144 -11.39 -1.37 -19.02
C ASN A 144 -11.92 0.09 -18.96
N LYS A 145 -13.05 0.39 -19.61
CA LYS A 145 -13.74 1.69 -19.55
C LYS A 145 -14.54 1.87 -18.26
N THR A 146 -15.17 0.78 -17.81
CA THR A 146 -16.07 0.77 -16.65
C THR A 146 -15.31 0.59 -15.34
N VAL A 147 -14.28 -0.26 -15.32
CA VAL A 147 -13.40 -0.45 -14.16
C VAL A 147 -12.64 0.85 -13.90
N LYS A 148 -12.66 1.29 -12.64
CA LYS A 148 -12.00 2.53 -12.22
C LYS A 148 -10.89 2.18 -11.25
N VAL A 149 -9.75 2.86 -11.41
CA VAL A 149 -8.59 2.65 -10.55
C VAL A 149 -8.90 3.16 -9.15
N PRO A 150 -8.50 2.43 -8.09
CA PRO A 150 -8.61 2.94 -6.73
C PRO A 150 -7.81 4.22 -6.55
N LYS A 151 -8.11 4.94 -5.47
CA LYS A 151 -7.51 6.24 -5.14
C LYS A 151 -7.03 6.23 -3.70
N ASN A 152 -6.32 7.28 -3.29
CA ASN A 152 -5.91 7.51 -1.90
C ASN A 152 -5.15 6.32 -1.31
N PHE A 153 -4.11 5.88 -2.00
CA PHE A 153 -3.25 4.81 -1.50
C PHE A 153 -2.53 5.28 -0.23
N THR A 154 -2.43 4.39 0.76
CA THR A 154 -1.71 4.61 2.00
C THR A 154 -0.81 3.41 2.28
N LEU A 155 0.44 3.68 2.64
CA LEU A 155 1.39 2.66 3.07
C LEU A 155 1.81 2.99 4.50
N LYS A 156 1.36 2.18 5.45
CA LYS A 156 1.77 2.28 6.84
C LYS A 156 2.82 1.21 7.13
N THR A 157 3.82 1.60 7.89
CA THR A 157 4.88 0.71 8.37
C THR A 157 5.11 0.98 9.86
N PRO A 158 5.81 0.10 10.57
CA PRO A 158 6.11 0.29 12.00
C PRO A 158 6.98 1.52 12.26
N GLY A 159 7.80 1.85 11.27
CA GLY A 159 8.60 3.07 11.23
C GLY A 159 7.86 4.24 10.58
N PRO A 160 8.44 5.44 10.72
CA PRO A 160 7.89 6.67 10.19
C PRO A 160 7.51 6.65 8.67
N GLY A 161 6.59 7.54 8.27
CA GLY A 161 5.62 7.28 7.21
C GLY A 161 6.03 7.45 5.73
N TYR A 162 5.22 6.81 4.88
CA TYR A 162 5.27 6.90 3.42
C TYR A 162 4.09 7.72 2.88
N THR A 163 4.32 8.46 1.80
CA THR A 163 3.26 9.11 1.01
C THR A 163 3.16 8.43 -0.35
N CYS A 164 1.97 7.99 -0.73
CA CYS A 164 1.73 7.38 -2.02
C CYS A 164 1.11 8.38 -3.00
N GLY A 165 1.61 8.37 -4.23
CA GLY A 165 1.07 9.14 -5.34
C GLY A 165 -0.19 8.52 -5.92
N ARG A 166 -0.75 9.20 -6.93
CA ARG A 166 -1.86 8.66 -7.72
C ARG A 166 -1.41 7.41 -8.51
N ALA A 167 -2.35 6.51 -8.76
CA ALA A 167 -2.10 5.38 -9.63
C ALA A 167 -1.98 5.83 -11.10
N ILE A 168 -0.96 5.33 -11.78
CA ILE A 168 -0.67 5.60 -13.19
C ILE A 168 -1.01 4.35 -13.98
N VAL A 169 -1.92 4.48 -14.95
CA VAL A 169 -2.32 3.38 -15.84
C VAL A 169 -1.24 3.18 -16.89
N GLY A 170 -0.70 1.97 -16.96
CA GLY A 170 0.37 1.60 -17.88
C GLY A 170 -0.06 0.61 -18.95
N ARG A 171 0.92 0.08 -19.68
CA ARG A 171 0.70 -1.05 -20.58
C ARG A 171 0.21 -2.26 -19.78
N PRO A 172 -0.83 -2.98 -20.24
CA PRO A 172 -1.29 -4.19 -19.58
C PRO A 172 -0.17 -5.24 -19.45
N THR A 173 -0.03 -5.78 -18.25
CA THR A 173 0.95 -6.82 -17.92
C THR A 173 0.59 -8.11 -18.63
N LYS A 174 1.59 -8.78 -19.20
CA LYS A 174 1.47 -10.12 -19.77
C LYS A 174 2.02 -11.14 -18.77
N PHE A 175 1.25 -12.18 -18.51
CA PHE A 175 1.62 -13.28 -17.62
C PHE A 175 1.83 -14.52 -18.46
N LEU A 176 3.03 -15.10 -18.35
CA LEU A 176 3.34 -16.38 -18.96
C LEU A 176 2.89 -17.50 -18.02
N SER A 177 2.21 -18.51 -18.54
CA SER A 177 1.89 -19.72 -17.80
C SER A 177 3.16 -20.44 -17.37
N THR A 178 3.05 -21.29 -16.34
CA THR A 178 4.17 -22.05 -15.78
C THR A 178 4.84 -22.98 -16.79
N ASP A 179 4.08 -23.52 -17.74
CA ASP A 179 4.58 -24.34 -18.85
C ASP A 179 5.13 -23.53 -20.04
N GLY A 180 5.08 -22.19 -19.96
CA GLY A 180 5.57 -21.29 -21.00
C GLY A 180 4.69 -21.20 -22.25
N ARG A 181 3.56 -21.91 -22.31
CA ARG A 181 2.78 -22.07 -23.56
C ARG A 181 1.66 -21.06 -23.73
N ARG A 182 1.16 -20.50 -22.64
CA ARG A 182 0.00 -19.60 -22.63
C ARG A 182 0.41 -18.25 -22.07
N VAL A 183 0.30 -17.22 -22.91
CA VAL A 183 0.36 -15.83 -22.45
C VAL A 183 -1.05 -15.36 -22.17
N THR A 184 -1.26 -14.84 -20.98
CA THR A 184 -2.49 -14.15 -20.61
C THR A 184 -2.20 -12.69 -20.34
N GLN A 185 -3.19 -11.81 -20.50
CA GLN A 185 -3.00 -10.38 -20.37
C GLN A 185 -3.96 -9.79 -19.35
N ALA A 186 -3.44 -8.84 -18.57
CA ALA A 186 -4.20 -7.95 -17.72
C ALA A 186 -5.31 -7.22 -18.50
N LEU A 187 -6.48 -7.05 -17.87
CA LEU A 187 -7.47 -6.08 -18.36
C LEU A 187 -6.92 -4.65 -18.23
N MET A 188 -6.20 -4.38 -17.14
CA MET A 188 -5.67 -3.06 -16.82
C MET A 188 -4.52 -3.17 -15.81
N THR A 189 -3.36 -2.58 -16.12
CA THR A 189 -2.25 -2.48 -15.16
C THR A 189 -2.12 -1.05 -14.67
N TRP A 190 -1.87 -0.88 -13.38
CA TRP A 190 -1.62 0.42 -12.79
C TRP A 190 -0.52 0.35 -11.74
N ASN A 191 0.30 1.40 -11.68
CA ASN A 191 1.42 1.49 -10.74
C ASN A 191 1.18 2.63 -9.78
N VAL A 192 1.49 2.39 -8.50
CA VAL A 192 1.49 3.42 -7.46
C VAL A 192 2.89 3.55 -6.92
N THR A 193 3.32 4.78 -6.74
CA THR A 193 4.64 5.08 -6.19
C THR A 193 4.49 5.66 -4.80
N CYS A 194 5.09 5.02 -3.80
CA CYS A 194 5.15 5.49 -2.43
C CYS A 194 6.57 5.99 -2.09
N THR A 195 6.65 7.21 -1.57
CA THR A 195 7.90 7.87 -1.21
C THR A 195 8.04 7.90 0.30
N TYR A 196 9.23 7.62 0.82
CA TYR A 196 9.54 7.87 2.23
C TYR A 196 9.69 9.38 2.44
N SER A 197 8.95 9.95 3.39
CA SER A 197 9.05 11.37 3.71
C SER A 197 9.73 11.56 5.05
N GLN A 198 10.92 12.18 5.05
CA GLN A 198 11.62 12.54 6.30
C GLN A 198 10.79 13.50 7.16
N PHE A 199 9.98 14.36 6.55
CA PHE A 199 9.09 15.29 7.26
C PHE A 199 7.94 14.57 7.98
N LEU A 200 7.33 13.57 7.34
CA LEU A 200 6.34 12.72 8.01
C LEU A 200 7.00 11.81 9.05
N ALA A 201 8.29 11.55 8.85
CA ALA A 201 9.02 10.62 9.67
C ALA A 201 9.48 11.20 11.01
N GLN A 202 9.93 12.45 10.96
CA GLN A 202 10.43 13.15 12.11
C GLN A 202 9.24 13.61 12.96
N LYS A 203 9.17 13.11 14.20
CA LYS A 203 8.21 13.63 15.21
C LYS A 203 8.46 15.11 15.50
N THR A 204 9.68 15.58 15.30
CA THR A 204 10.15 16.95 15.52
C THR A 204 10.93 17.40 14.29
N LEU A 205 10.52 18.49 13.65
CA LEU A 205 11.20 19.03 12.46
C LEU A 205 12.69 19.30 12.77
N SER A 206 13.61 18.89 11.89
CA SER A 206 15.00 19.38 11.95
C SER A 206 15.03 20.87 11.57
N CYS A 207 15.48 21.75 12.47
CA CYS A 207 15.74 23.16 12.15
C CYS A 207 17.23 23.45 12.14
N CYS A 208 17.67 24.33 11.24
CA CYS A 208 18.93 25.04 11.41
C CYS A 208 18.71 26.16 12.43
N VAL A 209 19.46 26.17 13.53
CA VAL A 209 19.42 27.24 14.53
C VAL A 209 20.72 28.03 14.47
N SER A 210 20.62 29.35 14.65
CA SER A 210 21.78 30.22 14.82
C SER A 210 21.75 30.78 16.24
N LEU A 211 22.87 30.68 16.94
CA LEU A 211 23.02 31.21 18.29
C LEU A 211 23.70 32.59 18.20
N SER A 212 23.17 33.55 18.95
CA SER A 212 23.86 34.84 19.11
C SER A 212 25.10 34.64 19.99
N SER A 213 26.20 35.34 19.68
CA SER A 213 27.41 35.34 20.51
C SER A 213 27.34 36.32 21.68
N PHE A 214 26.24 37.07 21.81
CA PHE A 214 26.06 38.05 22.88
C PHE A 214 25.73 37.33 24.18
N TYR A 215 26.48 37.66 25.23
CA TYR A 215 26.34 37.06 26.57
C TYR A 215 25.29 37.76 27.44
N ASN A 216 24.61 38.78 26.92
CA ASN A 216 23.69 39.62 27.69
C ASN A 216 22.32 39.69 27.00
N ASP A 217 21.30 39.17 27.67
CA ASP A 217 19.90 39.11 27.21
C ASP A 217 19.24 40.50 27.12
N THR A 218 19.77 41.50 27.82
CA THR A 218 19.36 42.91 27.67
C THR A 218 19.86 43.55 26.37
N ILE A 219 20.91 43.00 25.75
CA ILE A 219 21.48 43.49 24.48
C ILE A 219 20.83 42.78 23.29
N VAL A 220 20.60 41.47 23.39
CA VAL A 220 19.87 40.67 22.39
C VAL A 220 18.95 39.69 23.10
N ASN A 221 17.67 39.66 22.74
CA ASN A 221 16.71 38.72 23.32
C ASN A 221 17.18 37.26 23.15
N CYS A 222 17.27 36.53 24.27
CA CYS A 222 17.58 35.11 24.30
C CYS A 222 16.27 34.29 24.37
N PRO A 223 15.74 33.76 23.25
CA PRO A 223 14.55 32.91 23.32
C PRO A 223 14.87 31.61 24.07
N THR A 224 13.97 31.16 24.94
CA THR A 224 14.10 29.88 25.68
C THR A 224 14.03 28.66 24.76
N CYS A 225 13.54 28.83 23.54
CA CYS A 225 13.45 27.78 22.55
C CYS A 225 13.63 28.36 21.12
N SER A 226 14.44 27.70 20.31
CA SER A 226 14.78 28.14 18.94
C SER A 226 14.22 27.22 17.83
N CYS A 227 13.78 26.02 18.17
CA CYS A 227 13.21 25.05 17.23
C CYS A 227 12.27 24.09 17.96
N GLY A 228 11.14 23.73 17.34
CA GLY A 228 10.20 22.76 17.90
C GLY A 228 9.42 23.24 19.13
N CYS A 229 9.32 24.56 19.33
CA CYS A 229 8.66 25.15 20.49
C CYS A 229 7.14 24.92 20.45
N GLN A 230 6.56 24.47 21.56
CA GLN A 230 5.11 24.36 21.71
C GLN A 230 4.58 25.67 22.32
N ASN A 231 4.15 26.62 21.47
CA ASN A 231 3.50 27.83 21.95
C ASN A 231 1.98 27.61 22.10
N PRO A 232 1.34 28.04 23.20
CA PRO A 232 -0.12 27.95 23.36
C PRO A 232 -0.92 28.67 22.26
N SER A 233 -0.32 29.68 21.62
CA SER A 233 -0.94 30.51 20.56
C SER A 233 -0.68 30.01 19.13
N GLY A 234 -0.02 28.86 18.93
CA GLY A 234 0.15 28.24 17.61
C GLY A 234 1.13 28.90 16.64
N SER A 235 1.85 29.95 17.04
CA SER A 235 2.95 30.51 16.24
C SER A 235 4.27 29.81 16.57
N ASN A 236 4.91 29.20 15.57
CA ASN A 236 6.18 28.46 15.74
C ASN A 236 7.44 29.37 15.73
N CYS A 237 7.27 30.69 15.67
CA CYS A 237 8.36 31.66 15.72
C CYS A 237 8.07 32.69 16.80
N VAL A 238 9.06 33.00 17.64
CA VAL A 238 9.08 34.22 18.45
C VAL A 238 9.29 35.39 17.47
N LYS A 239 8.45 36.43 17.54
CA LYS A 239 8.63 37.66 16.76
C LYS A 239 9.86 38.43 17.21
#